data_AF-A0A6G0YLU4-F1
#
_entry.id   AF-A0A6G0YLU4-F1
#
_cell.length_a   1.000
_cell.length_b   1.000
_cell.length_c   1.000
_cell.angle_alpha   90.00
_cell.angle_beta   90.00
_cell.angle_gamma   90.00
#
_symmetry.space_group_name_H-M   'P 1'
#
loop_
_entity.id
_entity.type
_entity.pdbx_description
1 polymer ?
#
loop_
_entity_poly.entity_id
_entity_poly.type
_entity_poly.pdbx_seq_one_letter_code
_entity_poly.pdbx_strand_id
1 'polypeptide(L)'
;MIYIAKPSTDMEKAQIVIAHKEFYDNLLLLRIKLQKCLALANTLPQDIDKITAKDNEVCAYDTVKDLEQYLTMVVKYQTDLLAKNQNVKMIDKDKASALTNKLNHKDFENVLQVHHEIFKPYRDETIQFWNERTKLASGKAAKSDFSAFDQPTLLQIDQIMADKTRLIERTQIKRSKYCIVGNPESINNDVDQEIFDDDDFYHKLLRDYIENKTADVTDSTQLGKQWLQLQKLRSKMKRKVDTRSTKGRKLRYTVHTKLMNFMAPNDQSPWSDEAKQDLYNSLFGKKSTG
;
A
#
# COMPACT_ATOMS: atom_id res chain seq x y z
N MET A 1 -5.44 26.59 -2.91
CA MET A 1 -6.53 27.43 -2.37
C MET A 1 -7.55 27.58 -3.49
N ILE A 2 -8.68 26.85 -3.44
CA ILE A 2 -9.69 26.95 -4.49
C ILE A 2 -10.68 28.02 -4.05
N TYR A 3 -10.46 29.24 -4.55
CA TYR A 3 -11.52 30.23 -4.65
C TYR A 3 -12.48 29.69 -5.71
N ILE A 4 -13.67 29.26 -5.32
CA ILE A 4 -14.76 29.06 -6.29
C ILE A 4 -15.32 30.45 -6.59
N ALA A 5 -14.51 31.29 -7.22
CA ALA A 5 -15.05 32.46 -7.91
C ALA A 5 -15.96 31.92 -9.01
N LYS A 6 -17.21 32.40 -9.09
CA LYS A 6 -18.07 32.10 -10.24
C LYS A 6 -17.30 32.54 -11.49
N PRO A 7 -16.86 31.62 -12.36
CA PRO A 7 -16.03 31.97 -13.49
C PRO A 7 -16.82 32.89 -14.41
N SER A 8 -16.27 34.07 -14.70
CA SER A 8 -16.93 35.08 -15.53
C SER A 8 -16.75 34.79 -17.02
N THR A 9 -15.71 34.02 -17.38
CA THR A 9 -15.39 33.64 -18.76
C THR A 9 -15.03 32.14 -18.87
N ASP A 10 -15.23 31.55 -20.04
CA ASP A 10 -14.89 30.14 -20.29
C ASP A 10 -13.38 29.87 -20.24
N MET A 11 -12.55 30.90 -20.47
CA MET A 11 -11.10 30.83 -20.26
C MET A 11 -10.73 30.60 -18.80
N GLU A 12 -11.36 31.30 -17.85
CA GLU A 12 -11.13 31.11 -16.41
C GLU A 12 -11.53 29.69 -15.97
N LYS A 13 -12.65 29.16 -16.50
CA LYS A 13 -13.06 27.77 -16.26
C LYS A 13 -11.99 26.79 -16.73
N ALA A 14 -11.47 26.98 -17.94
CA ALA A 14 -10.44 26.13 -18.51
C ALA A 14 -9.17 26.13 -17.65
N GLN A 15 -8.71 27.30 -17.20
CA GLN A 15 -7.54 27.43 -16.32
C GLN A 15 -7.75 26.70 -14.98
N ILE A 16 -8.93 26.85 -14.36
CA ILE A 16 -9.27 26.14 -13.12
C ILE A 16 -9.24 24.62 -13.34
N VAL A 17 -9.79 24.13 -14.44
CA VAL A 17 -9.79 22.69 -14.78
C VAL A 17 -8.36 22.17 -14.95
N ILE A 18 -7.48 22.92 -15.62
CA ILE A 18 -6.07 22.54 -15.78
C ILE A 18 -5.39 22.44 -14.41
N ALA A 19 -5.57 23.44 -13.54
CA ALA A 19 -4.99 23.45 -12.19
C ALA A 19 -5.52 22.28 -11.34
N HIS A 20 -6.81 21.95 -11.43
CA HIS A 20 -7.39 20.81 -10.73
C HIS A 20 -6.83 19.47 -11.22
N LYS A 21 -6.65 19.30 -12.53
CA LYS A 21 -6.03 18.09 -13.09
C LYS A 21 -4.58 17.94 -12.62
N GLU A 22 -3.80 19.01 -12.66
CA GLU A 22 -2.42 18.99 -12.17
C GLU A 22 -2.34 18.66 -10.68
N PHE A 23 -3.24 19.25 -9.88
CA PHE A 23 -3.33 18.95 -8.46
C PHE A 23 -3.67 17.46 -8.20
N TYR A 24 -4.65 16.91 -8.92
CA TYR A 24 -5.00 15.50 -8.83
C TYR A 24 -3.83 14.59 -9.23
N ASP A 25 -3.13 14.90 -10.32
CA ASP A 25 -1.96 14.15 -10.77
C ASP A 25 -0.85 14.12 -9.70
N ASN A 26 -0.64 15.25 -9.00
CA ASN A 26 0.33 15.34 -7.91
C ASN A 26 -0.07 14.48 -6.71
N LEU A 27 -1.36 14.46 -6.34
CA LEU A 27 -1.87 13.59 -5.28
C LEU A 27 -1.75 12.10 -5.66
N LEU A 28 -2.06 11.75 -6.90
CA LEU A 28 -1.93 10.39 -7.41
C LEU A 28 -0.46 9.93 -7.41
N LEU A 29 0.46 10.80 -7.84
CA LEU A 29 1.89 10.53 -7.77
C LEU A 29 2.40 10.39 -6.34
N LEU A 30 1.92 11.23 -5.41
CA LEU A 30 2.23 11.11 -3.98
C LEU A 30 1.80 9.74 -3.46
N ARG A 31 0.57 9.30 -3.74
CA ARG A 31 0.08 7.97 -3.34
C ARG A 31 0.94 6.85 -3.94
N ILE A 32 1.33 6.96 -5.21
CA ILE A 32 2.21 5.97 -5.87
C ILE A 32 3.59 5.91 -5.20
N LYS A 33 4.12 7.05 -4.72
CA LYS A 33 5.42 7.10 -4.00
C LYS A 33 5.33 6.50 -2.61
N LEU A 34 4.21 6.70 -1.90
CA LEU A 34 3.97 6.15 -0.57
C LEU A 34 3.91 4.62 -0.53
N GLN A 35 3.71 3.93 -1.68
CA GLN A 35 3.69 2.47 -1.72
C GLN A 35 4.95 1.82 -1.14
N LYS A 36 6.12 2.46 -1.32
CA LYS A 36 7.37 1.94 -0.75
C LYS A 36 7.38 2.03 0.78
N CYS A 37 6.86 3.11 1.34
CA CYS A 37 6.77 3.30 2.78
C CYS A 37 5.83 2.25 3.37
N LEU A 38 4.68 2.01 2.73
CA LEU A 38 3.74 0.97 3.13
C LEU A 38 4.39 -0.44 3.08
N ALA A 39 5.06 -0.76 1.98
CA ALA A 39 5.75 -2.05 1.85
C ALA A 39 6.84 -2.26 2.91
N LEU A 40 7.54 -1.20 3.32
CA LEU A 40 8.51 -1.26 4.42
C LEU A 40 7.83 -1.36 5.79
N ALA A 41 6.71 -0.67 6.00
CA ALA A 41 5.95 -0.74 7.24
C ALA A 41 5.48 -2.18 7.52
N ASN A 42 5.06 -2.92 6.47
CA ASN A 42 4.70 -4.34 6.59
C ASN A 42 5.87 -5.27 6.98
N THR A 43 7.11 -4.78 7.00
CA THR A 43 8.27 -5.57 7.46
C THR A 43 8.65 -5.27 8.91
N LEU A 44 8.00 -4.30 9.55
CA LEU A 44 8.30 -3.93 10.93
C LEU A 44 8.06 -5.12 11.87
N PRO A 45 8.84 -5.26 12.95
CA PRO A 45 8.62 -6.34 13.89
C PRO A 45 7.24 -6.17 14.57
N GLN A 46 6.52 -7.28 14.64
CA GLN A 46 5.16 -7.38 15.16
C GLN A 46 5.15 -7.65 16.67
N ASP A 47 6.12 -8.43 17.14
CA ASP A 47 6.29 -8.77 18.54
C ASP A 47 7.15 -7.70 19.23
N ILE A 48 6.49 -6.66 19.74
CA ILE A 48 7.13 -5.50 20.38
C ILE A 48 7.93 -5.92 21.62
N ASP A 49 7.44 -6.93 22.35
CA ASP A 49 8.08 -7.44 23.57
C ASP A 49 9.44 -8.10 23.29
N LYS A 50 9.62 -8.68 22.10
CA LYS A 50 10.91 -9.22 21.66
C LYS A 50 11.93 -8.14 21.24
N ILE A 51 11.47 -6.92 20.91
CA ILE A 51 12.34 -5.82 20.46
C ILE A 51 13.02 -5.12 21.65
N THR A 52 12.35 -5.05 22.81
CA THR A 52 12.77 -4.23 23.96
C THR A 52 13.85 -4.86 24.84
N ALA A 53 14.29 -6.09 24.54
CA ALA A 53 15.09 -6.89 25.47
C ALA A 53 16.61 -6.60 25.50
N LYS A 54 17.18 -5.76 24.62
CA LYS A 54 18.63 -5.43 24.64
C LYS A 54 18.96 -4.00 24.18
N ASP A 55 19.37 -3.18 25.14
CA ASP A 55 20.27 -2.00 25.11
C ASP A 55 20.40 -1.15 23.83
N ASN A 56 19.86 0.08 23.88
CA ASN A 56 20.62 1.35 23.91
C ASN A 56 19.65 2.51 23.61
N GLU A 57 19.38 3.33 24.64
CA GLU A 57 18.42 4.46 24.69
C GLU A 57 18.59 5.58 23.63
N VAL A 58 19.53 5.47 22.68
CA VAL A 58 20.14 6.67 22.06
C VAL A 58 19.58 7.05 20.68
N CYS A 59 18.57 6.37 20.10
CA CYS A 59 18.15 6.72 18.71
C CYS A 59 16.64 6.77 18.42
N ALA A 60 15.77 6.77 19.43
CA ALA A 60 14.31 6.86 19.20
C ALA A 60 13.70 8.23 19.56
N TYR A 61 14.27 8.96 20.53
CA TYR A 61 13.63 10.17 21.06
C TYR A 61 13.45 11.26 20.01
N ASP A 62 14.51 11.61 19.27
CA ASP A 62 14.44 12.65 18.23
C ASP A 62 13.50 12.24 17.10
N THR A 63 13.50 10.97 16.71
CA THR A 63 12.59 10.46 15.66
C THR A 63 11.13 10.51 16.11
N VAL A 64 10.84 10.10 17.35
CA VAL A 64 9.47 10.20 17.92
C VAL A 64 9.03 11.65 17.96
N LYS A 65 9.89 12.56 18.43
CA LYS A 65 9.61 13.99 18.49
C LYS A 65 9.37 14.60 17.11
N ASP A 66 10.15 14.22 16.10
CA ASP A 66 9.97 14.66 14.72
C ASP A 66 8.66 14.14 14.12
N LEU A 67 8.29 12.89 14.42
CA LEU A 67 7.01 12.31 14.02
C LEU A 67 5.82 13.02 14.69
N GLU A 68 5.91 13.32 15.98
CA GLU A 68 4.87 14.08 16.70
C GLU A 68 4.70 15.49 16.13
N GLN A 69 5.81 16.17 15.80
CA GLN A 69 5.77 17.48 15.13
C GLN A 69 5.13 17.39 13.74
N TYR A 70 5.48 16.36 12.97
CA TYR A 70 4.90 16.13 11.64
C TYR A 70 3.39 15.87 11.73
N LEU A 71 2.95 14.98 12.63
CA LEU A 71 1.54 14.69 12.86
C LEU A 71 0.78 15.93 13.30
N THR A 72 1.35 16.72 14.22
CA THR A 72 0.77 18.00 14.66
C THR A 72 0.62 18.97 13.49
N MET A 73 1.64 19.08 12.63
CA MET A 73 1.60 19.92 11.44
C MET A 73 0.49 19.46 10.47
N VAL A 74 0.36 18.15 10.23
CA VAL A 74 -0.68 17.58 9.35
C VAL A 74 -2.07 17.88 9.90
N VAL A 75 -2.30 17.64 11.19
CA VAL A 75 -3.58 17.92 11.85
C VAL A 75 -3.91 19.40 11.79
N LYS A 76 -2.98 20.28 12.13
CA LYS A 76 -3.18 21.73 12.06
C LYS A 76 -3.53 22.18 10.63
N TYR A 77 -2.83 21.64 9.63
CA TYR A 77 -3.12 21.93 8.23
C TYR A 77 -4.53 21.47 7.82
N GLN A 78 -4.95 20.28 8.25
CA GLN A 78 -6.33 19.82 8.03
C GLN A 78 -7.35 20.73 8.70
N THR A 79 -7.12 21.13 9.96
CA THR A 79 -8.00 22.07 10.67
C THR A 79 -8.11 23.41 9.93
N ASP A 80 -6.99 23.97 9.47
CA ASP A 80 -6.97 25.21 8.70
C ASP A 80 -7.71 25.09 7.37
N LEU A 81 -7.61 23.93 6.68
CA LEU A 81 -8.35 23.67 5.45
C LEU A 81 -9.85 23.57 5.71
N LEU A 82 -10.26 22.90 6.79
CA LEU A 82 -11.66 22.80 7.19
C LEU A 82 -12.24 24.17 7.55
N ALA A 83 -11.52 24.96 8.35
CA ALA A 83 -11.94 26.30 8.77
C ALA A 83 -12.05 27.29 7.59
N LYS A 84 -11.25 27.11 6.54
CA LYS A 84 -11.29 27.96 5.33
C LYS A 84 -12.38 27.54 4.33
N ASN A 85 -12.93 26.33 4.45
CA ASN A 85 -13.94 25.84 3.52
C ASN A 85 -15.34 26.34 3.93
N GLN A 86 -15.84 27.35 3.24
CA GLN A 86 -17.15 27.96 3.52
C GLN A 86 -18.33 26.99 3.37
N ASN A 87 -18.15 25.89 2.64
CA ASN A 87 -19.18 24.88 2.40
C ASN A 87 -19.16 23.74 3.43
N VAL A 88 -18.15 23.67 4.29
CA VAL A 88 -18.13 22.76 5.43
C VAL A 88 -18.77 23.50 6.61
N LYS A 89 -19.58 22.80 7.43
CA LYS A 89 -20.14 23.40 8.65
C LYS A 89 -18.98 24.00 9.45
N MET A 90 -19.03 25.32 9.67
CA MET A 90 -17.94 26.06 10.28
C MET A 90 -17.54 25.41 11.61
N ILE A 91 -16.27 25.00 11.70
CA ILE A 91 -15.65 24.71 12.98
C ILE A 91 -15.42 26.08 13.62
N ASP A 92 -16.04 26.31 14.77
CA ASP A 92 -15.75 27.48 15.61
C ASP A 92 -14.23 27.58 15.81
N LYS A 93 -13.65 28.78 15.69
CA LYS A 93 -12.21 29.00 15.90
C LYS A 93 -11.74 28.46 17.25
N ASP A 94 -12.57 28.55 18.28
CA ASP A 94 -12.24 28.05 19.62
C ASP A 94 -12.20 26.52 19.64
N LYS A 95 -13.14 25.85 18.95
CA LYS A 95 -13.14 24.39 18.76
C LYS A 95 -11.98 23.90 17.89
N ALA A 96 -11.63 24.65 16.84
CA ALA A 96 -10.47 24.37 15.99
C ALA A 96 -9.16 24.45 16.79
N SER A 97 -9.02 25.47 17.66
CA SER A 97 -7.84 25.61 18.52
C SER A 97 -7.73 24.45 19.52
N ALA A 98 -8.84 24.01 20.10
CA ALA A 98 -8.90 22.88 21.02
C ALA A 98 -8.48 21.55 20.37
N LEU A 99 -8.73 21.38 19.06
CA LEU A 99 -8.32 20.18 18.31
C LEU A 99 -6.83 20.12 17.99
N THR A 100 -6.08 21.21 18.20
CA THR A 100 -4.66 21.30 17.80
C THR A 100 -3.70 21.60 18.95
N ASN A 101 -4.22 22.00 20.12
CA ASN A 101 -3.38 22.45 21.23
C ASN A 101 -2.97 21.29 22.14
N LYS A 102 -1.65 21.14 22.35
CA LYS A 102 -1.04 20.16 23.28
C LYS A 102 -1.49 18.72 23.04
N LEU A 103 -1.52 18.30 21.78
CA LEU A 103 -1.81 16.91 21.41
C LEU A 103 -0.72 15.98 21.93
N ASN A 104 -1.12 14.91 22.61
CA ASN A 104 -0.28 13.76 22.89
C ASN A 104 -0.51 12.68 21.81
N HIS A 105 0.32 11.63 21.81
CA HIS A 105 0.22 10.52 20.84
C HIS A 105 -1.17 9.87 20.75
N LYS A 106 -1.93 9.81 21.84
CA LYS A 106 -3.26 9.19 21.91
C LYS A 106 -4.38 10.12 21.41
N ASP A 107 -4.13 11.42 21.30
CA ASP A 107 -5.14 12.39 20.90
C ASP A 107 -5.33 12.41 19.36
N PHE A 108 -4.31 12.03 18.60
CA PHE A 108 -4.32 12.13 17.13
C PHE A 108 -5.48 11.36 16.48
N GLU A 109 -5.77 10.14 16.95
CA GLU A 109 -6.88 9.33 16.43
C GLU A 109 -8.22 10.04 16.60
N ASN A 110 -8.48 10.55 17.81
CA ASN A 110 -9.71 11.26 18.13
C ASN A 110 -9.87 12.52 17.27
N VAL A 111 -8.80 13.31 17.09
CA VAL A 111 -8.85 14.52 16.27
C VAL A 111 -9.12 14.18 14.80
N LEU A 112 -8.45 13.16 14.26
CA LEU A 112 -8.67 12.71 12.88
C LEU A 112 -10.11 12.22 12.66
N GLN A 113 -10.68 11.52 13.64
CA GLN A 113 -12.07 11.09 13.61
C GLN A 113 -13.04 12.28 13.61
N VAL A 114 -12.83 13.27 14.47
CA VAL A 114 -13.63 14.50 14.49
C VAL A 114 -13.54 15.26 13.17
N HIS A 115 -12.33 15.42 12.61
CA HIS A 115 -12.15 16.02 11.28
C HIS A 115 -12.94 15.26 10.20
N HIS A 116 -12.91 13.92 10.24
CA HIS A 116 -13.65 13.08 9.29
C HIS A 116 -15.16 13.32 9.39
N GLU A 117 -15.72 13.32 10.60
CA GLU A 117 -17.15 13.50 10.83
C GLU A 117 -17.65 14.88 10.38
N ILE A 118 -16.86 15.93 10.63
CA ILE A 118 -17.18 17.29 10.20
C ILE A 118 -17.15 17.41 8.67
N PHE A 119 -16.19 16.78 8.01
CA PHE A 119 -16.03 16.84 6.56
C PHE A 119 -17.03 15.96 5.80
N LYS A 120 -17.51 14.87 6.43
CA LYS A 120 -18.34 13.85 5.80
C LYS A 120 -19.56 14.41 5.05
N PRO A 121 -20.40 15.31 5.61
CA PRO A 121 -21.57 15.83 4.90
C PRO A 121 -21.22 16.55 3.59
N TYR A 122 -20.21 17.42 3.63
CA TYR A 122 -19.76 18.16 2.46
C TYR A 122 -19.17 17.23 1.38
N ARG A 123 -18.39 16.22 1.80
CA ARG A 123 -17.86 15.18 0.91
C ARG A 123 -19.00 14.46 0.20
N ASP A 124 -19.99 13.99 0.96
CA ASP A 124 -21.09 13.19 0.43
C ASP A 124 -21.94 14.00 -0.55
N GLU A 125 -22.29 15.25 -0.20
CA GLU A 125 -22.99 16.19 -1.09
C GLU A 125 -22.21 16.43 -2.38
N THR A 126 -20.89 16.65 -2.28
CA THR A 126 -20.03 16.88 -3.45
C THR A 126 -19.96 15.65 -4.35
N ILE A 127 -19.82 14.45 -3.78
CA ILE A 127 -19.80 13.19 -4.54
C ILE A 127 -21.13 13.00 -5.25
N GLN A 128 -22.25 13.22 -4.55
CA GLN A 128 -23.58 13.09 -5.14
C GLN A 128 -23.79 14.08 -6.29
N PHE A 129 -23.43 15.35 -6.09
CA PHE A 129 -23.53 16.38 -7.13
C PHE A 129 -22.79 15.97 -8.41
N TRP A 130 -21.55 15.50 -8.29
CA TRP A 130 -20.77 15.07 -9.47
C TRP A 130 -21.26 13.77 -10.08
N ASN A 131 -21.75 12.83 -9.27
CA ASN A 131 -22.38 11.61 -9.76
C ASN A 131 -23.62 11.94 -10.63
N GLU A 132 -24.52 12.81 -10.16
CA GLU A 132 -25.70 13.23 -10.92
C GLU A 132 -25.30 13.97 -12.21
N ARG A 133 -24.34 14.89 -12.12
CA ARG A 133 -23.89 15.69 -13.27
C ARG A 133 -23.19 14.86 -14.35
N THR A 134 -22.38 13.88 -13.96
CA THR A 134 -21.70 12.99 -14.91
C THR A 134 -22.65 12.01 -15.58
N LYS A 135 -23.65 11.50 -14.84
CA LYS A 135 -24.74 10.70 -15.42
C LYS A 135 -25.47 11.45 -16.53
N LEU A 136 -25.90 12.68 -16.26
CA LEU A 136 -26.59 13.54 -17.24
C LEU A 136 -25.74 13.81 -18.49
N ALA A 137 -24.44 14.08 -18.31
CA ALA A 137 -23.51 14.34 -19.41
C ALA A 137 -23.21 13.09 -20.27
N SER A 138 -23.30 11.88 -19.68
CA SER A 138 -23.01 10.63 -20.39
C SER A 138 -24.11 10.15 -21.34
N GLY A 139 -25.27 10.82 -21.36
CA GLY A 139 -26.41 10.47 -22.22
C GLY A 139 -27.06 9.10 -21.93
N LYS A 140 -26.59 8.38 -20.90
CA LYS A 140 -27.15 7.09 -20.45
C LYS A 140 -28.43 7.32 -19.65
N ALA A 141 -29.47 7.79 -20.34
CA ALA A 141 -30.82 7.84 -19.78
C ALA A 141 -31.43 6.42 -19.80
N ALA A 142 -31.48 5.79 -18.62
CA ALA A 142 -32.51 4.86 -18.12
C ALA A 142 -33.04 3.68 -18.99
N LYS A 143 -32.51 3.38 -20.17
CA LYS A 143 -32.97 2.28 -21.05
C LYS A 143 -31.84 1.37 -21.54
N SER A 144 -31.05 0.85 -20.61
CA SER A 144 -30.16 -0.28 -20.91
C SER A 144 -30.39 -1.35 -19.84
N ASP A 145 -30.38 -2.62 -20.23
CA ASP A 145 -30.60 -3.81 -19.38
C ASP A 145 -29.59 -3.95 -18.21
N PHE A 146 -28.70 -2.97 -18.03
CA PHE A 146 -27.73 -2.83 -16.95
C PHE A 146 -28.07 -1.71 -15.93
N SER A 147 -29.31 -1.19 -15.92
CA SER A 147 -29.74 -0.13 -14.98
C SER A 147 -29.59 -0.51 -13.51
N ALA A 148 -29.59 -1.80 -13.18
CA ALA A 148 -29.33 -2.31 -11.83
C ALA A 148 -27.91 -1.97 -11.30
N PHE A 149 -26.94 -1.75 -12.20
CA PHE A 149 -25.59 -1.31 -11.86
C PHE A 149 -25.46 0.22 -11.74
N ASP A 150 -26.49 0.97 -12.11
CA ASP A 150 -26.47 2.44 -12.11
C ASP A 150 -26.89 3.03 -10.75
N GLN A 151 -26.38 2.46 -9.66
CA GLN A 151 -26.66 2.98 -8.32
C GLN A 151 -25.83 4.26 -8.04
N PRO A 152 -26.34 5.19 -7.21
CA PRO A 152 -25.54 6.30 -6.71
C PRO A 152 -24.22 5.84 -6.10
N THR A 153 -23.13 6.57 -6.40
CA THR A 153 -21.78 6.24 -5.93
C THR A 153 -21.71 6.02 -4.42
N LEU A 154 -22.43 6.82 -3.62
CA LEU A 154 -22.47 6.67 -2.18
C LEU A 154 -23.12 5.35 -1.73
N LEU A 155 -24.23 4.94 -2.38
CA LEU A 155 -24.86 3.65 -2.07
C LEU A 155 -23.96 2.47 -2.44
N GLN A 156 -23.21 2.57 -3.53
CA GLN A 156 -22.22 1.54 -3.88
C GLN A 156 -21.12 1.45 -2.83
N ILE A 157 -20.63 2.60 -2.32
CA ILE A 157 -19.66 2.63 -1.23
C ILE A 157 -20.25 1.98 0.02
N ASP A 158 -21.47 2.34 0.42
CA ASP A 158 -22.12 1.79 1.61
C ASP A 158 -22.33 0.27 1.50
N GLN A 159 -22.73 -0.23 0.34
CA GLN A 159 -22.87 -1.67 0.09
C GLN A 159 -21.55 -2.42 0.15
N ILE A 160 -20.48 -1.86 -0.41
CA ILE A 160 -19.14 -2.44 -0.31
C ILE A 160 -18.67 -2.45 1.16
N MET A 161 -18.92 -1.35 1.88
CA MET A 161 -18.53 -1.17 3.27
C MET A 161 -19.37 -2.00 4.25
N ALA A 162 -20.51 -2.56 3.82
CA ALA A 162 -21.34 -3.43 4.64
C ALA A 162 -20.60 -4.72 5.07
N ASP A 163 -19.69 -5.23 4.23
CA ASP A 163 -18.82 -6.37 4.53
C ASP A 163 -17.37 -5.91 4.80
N LYS A 164 -17.20 -5.11 5.85
CA LYS A 164 -15.90 -4.55 6.23
C LYS A 164 -14.87 -5.64 6.56
N THR A 165 -15.30 -6.75 7.16
CA THR A 165 -14.43 -7.87 7.54
C THR A 165 -13.72 -8.44 6.33
N ARG A 166 -14.47 -8.76 5.27
CA ARG A 166 -13.89 -9.27 4.03
C ARG A 166 -12.92 -8.29 3.37
N LEU A 167 -13.18 -6.99 3.48
CA LEU A 167 -12.27 -5.96 2.95
C LEU A 167 -10.93 -5.95 3.72
N ILE A 168 -10.98 -6.07 5.04
CA ILE A 168 -9.79 -6.15 5.90
C ILE A 168 -9.00 -7.42 5.55
N GLU A 169 -9.65 -8.59 5.51
CA GLU A 169 -8.99 -9.86 5.18
C GLU A 169 -8.31 -9.81 3.81
N ARG A 170 -8.94 -9.17 2.82
CA ARG A 170 -8.35 -8.99 1.49
C ARG A 170 -7.07 -8.15 1.54
N THR A 171 -6.96 -7.18 2.44
CA THR A 171 -5.73 -6.39 2.64
C THR A 171 -4.67 -7.11 3.46
N GLN A 172 -5.03 -8.19 4.17
CA GLN A 172 -4.13 -9.01 4.99
C GLN A 172 -3.47 -10.16 4.21
N ILE A 173 -3.72 -10.26 2.90
CA ILE A 173 -3.09 -11.25 2.02
C ILE A 173 -1.74 -10.74 1.55
N LYS A 174 -0.69 -11.50 1.82
CA LYS A 174 0.70 -11.19 1.46
C LYS A 174 0.97 -11.52 -0.01
N ARG A 175 0.85 -10.52 -0.90
CA ARG A 175 1.02 -10.72 -2.36
C ARG A 175 2.49 -10.74 -2.80
N SER A 176 3.36 -10.18 -1.96
CA SER A 176 4.78 -10.02 -2.19
C SER A 176 5.61 -10.84 -1.19
N LYS A 177 6.74 -11.41 -1.64
CA LYS A 177 7.64 -12.16 -0.76
C LYS A 177 8.57 -11.22 0.01
N TYR A 178 8.36 -11.11 1.31
CA TYR A 178 9.22 -10.41 2.25
C TYR A 178 9.19 -11.12 3.61
N CYS A 179 10.18 -10.86 4.47
CA CYS A 179 10.18 -11.31 5.86
C CYS A 179 9.84 -10.13 6.79
N ILE A 180 9.17 -10.45 7.88
CA ILE A 180 9.00 -9.58 9.03
C ILE A 180 10.32 -9.58 9.79
N VAL A 181 10.80 -8.41 10.18
CA VAL A 181 12.02 -8.28 10.97
C VAL A 181 11.83 -9.01 12.30
N GLY A 182 12.79 -9.86 12.66
CA GLY A 182 12.70 -10.70 13.87
C GLY A 182 11.88 -11.98 13.71
N ASN A 183 11.23 -12.22 12.56
CA ASN A 183 10.50 -13.46 12.29
C ASN A 183 10.78 -13.99 10.87
N PRO A 184 11.83 -14.80 10.66
CA PRO A 184 12.16 -15.37 9.35
C PRO A 184 11.09 -16.33 8.80
N GLU A 185 10.31 -16.99 9.66
CA GLU A 185 9.29 -17.97 9.27
C GLU A 185 8.08 -17.30 8.60
N SER A 186 7.87 -16.01 8.85
CA SER A 186 6.83 -15.18 8.24
C SER A 186 6.84 -15.16 6.71
N ILE A 187 7.93 -15.59 6.06
CA ILE A 187 8.00 -15.70 4.60
C ILE A 187 7.09 -16.80 4.05
N ASN A 188 6.69 -17.77 4.89
CA ASN A 188 5.85 -18.91 4.51
C ASN A 188 4.36 -18.68 4.77
N ASN A 189 3.99 -17.58 5.46
CA ASN A 189 2.60 -17.24 5.74
C ASN A 189 2.05 -16.36 4.61
N ASP A 190 0.98 -16.82 3.97
CA ASP A 190 0.30 -16.07 2.90
C ASP A 190 -0.72 -15.05 3.44
N VAL A 191 -1.11 -15.16 4.71
CA VAL A 191 -2.05 -14.26 5.40
C VAL A 191 -1.44 -13.78 6.69
N ASP A 192 -1.57 -12.48 6.96
CA ASP A 192 -1.04 -11.82 8.15
C ASP A 192 -1.97 -10.67 8.56
N GLN A 193 -2.42 -10.66 9.81
CA GLN A 193 -3.42 -9.69 10.27
C GLN A 193 -2.84 -8.29 10.52
N GLU A 194 -1.53 -8.19 10.71
CA GLU A 194 -0.86 -6.93 11.06
C GLU A 194 -0.27 -6.20 9.85
N ILE A 195 -0.49 -6.72 8.63
CA ILE A 195 -0.07 -6.05 7.40
C ILE A 195 -1.24 -5.36 6.71
N PHE A 196 -0.91 -4.39 5.85
CA PHE A 196 -1.84 -3.80 4.90
C PHE A 196 -1.25 -3.86 3.48
N ASP A 197 -1.82 -4.71 2.64
CA ASP A 197 -1.43 -4.94 1.25
C ASP A 197 -2.57 -4.54 0.31
N ASP A 198 -2.37 -3.43 -0.40
CA ASP A 198 -3.29 -2.89 -1.41
C ASP A 198 -2.67 -2.88 -2.82
N ASP A 199 -1.77 -3.83 -3.11
CA ASP A 199 -1.01 -3.86 -4.36
C ASP A 199 -1.90 -3.86 -5.62
N ASP A 200 -3.09 -4.46 -5.55
CA ASP A 200 -4.05 -4.46 -6.66
C ASP A 200 -4.61 -3.06 -6.96
N PHE A 201 -4.97 -2.31 -5.93
CA PHE A 201 -5.39 -0.92 -6.05
C PHE A 201 -4.23 -0.04 -6.49
N TYR A 202 -3.04 -0.22 -5.92
CA TYR A 202 -1.82 0.45 -6.35
C TYR A 202 -1.53 0.25 -7.84
N HIS A 203 -1.62 -0.98 -8.33
CA HIS A 203 -1.39 -1.29 -9.74
C HIS A 203 -2.44 -0.68 -10.67
N LYS A 204 -3.71 -0.59 -10.22
CA LYS A 204 -4.74 0.15 -10.94
C LYS A 204 -4.39 1.63 -11.03
N LEU A 205 -4.11 2.29 -9.91
CA LEU A 205 -3.73 3.70 -9.87
C LEU A 205 -2.48 4.00 -10.73
N LEU A 206 -1.49 3.12 -10.68
CA LEU A 206 -0.27 3.24 -11.47
C LEU A 206 -0.54 3.13 -12.97
N ARG A 207 -1.42 2.20 -13.36
CA ARG A 207 -1.84 2.03 -14.76
C ARG A 207 -2.58 3.27 -15.24
N ASP A 208 -3.59 3.72 -14.51
CA ASP A 208 -4.40 4.89 -14.85
C ASP A 208 -3.50 6.14 -14.96
N TYR A 209 -2.53 6.30 -14.05
CA TYR A 209 -1.54 7.38 -14.12
C TYR A 209 -0.68 7.33 -15.39
N ILE A 210 -0.18 6.15 -15.75
CA ILE A 210 0.63 5.95 -16.95
C ILE A 210 -0.20 6.24 -18.20
N GLU A 211 -1.42 5.71 -18.29
CA GLU A 211 -2.32 5.89 -19.43
C GLU A 211 -2.64 7.37 -19.64
N ASN A 212 -3.04 8.08 -18.58
CA ASN A 212 -3.30 9.53 -18.63
C ASN A 212 -2.07 10.32 -19.05
N LYS A 213 -0.90 10.05 -18.46
CA LYS A 213 0.34 10.75 -18.84
C LYS A 213 0.83 10.43 -20.24
N THR A 214 0.46 9.28 -20.82
CA THR A 214 0.80 8.96 -22.22
C THR A 214 -0.17 9.56 -23.23
N ALA A 215 -1.42 9.79 -22.86
CA ALA A 215 -2.42 10.38 -23.76
C ALA A 215 -2.14 11.86 -24.07
N ASP A 216 -1.49 12.58 -23.14
CA ASP A 216 -1.24 14.02 -23.25
C ASP A 216 0.08 14.39 -23.97
N VAL A 217 0.90 13.43 -24.42
CA VAL A 217 2.21 13.74 -25.03
C VAL A 217 2.12 13.89 -26.54
N THR A 218 2.21 15.13 -27.01
CA THR A 218 2.21 15.47 -28.45
C THR A 218 3.61 15.82 -28.99
N ASP A 219 4.59 16.09 -28.13
CA ASP A 219 5.91 16.63 -28.51
C ASP A 219 7.05 15.61 -28.37
N SER A 220 7.85 15.42 -29.43
CA SER A 220 8.76 14.26 -29.58
C SER A 220 10.02 14.31 -28.71
N THR A 221 10.43 15.51 -28.27
CA THR A 221 11.67 15.72 -27.51
C THR A 221 11.50 15.56 -25.99
N GLN A 222 10.34 15.93 -25.43
CA GLN A 222 10.00 15.68 -24.02
C GLN A 222 9.66 14.20 -23.77
N LEU A 223 9.22 13.49 -24.82
CA LEU A 223 8.87 12.09 -24.80
C LEU A 223 10.00 11.20 -24.25
N GLY A 224 11.28 11.44 -24.61
CA GLY A 224 12.38 10.55 -24.22
C GLY A 224 12.61 10.43 -22.70
N LYS A 225 12.62 11.57 -21.98
CA LYS A 225 12.80 11.59 -20.52
C LYS A 225 11.57 11.08 -19.79
N GLN A 226 10.38 11.48 -20.22
CA GLN A 226 9.11 11.04 -19.64
C GLN A 226 8.86 9.56 -19.90
N TRP A 227 9.22 9.05 -21.08
CA TRP A 227 9.11 7.63 -21.44
C TRP A 227 10.02 6.76 -20.60
N LEU A 228 11.26 7.19 -20.31
CA LEU A 228 12.15 6.47 -19.40
C LEU A 228 11.58 6.41 -17.97
N GLN A 229 10.97 7.50 -17.49
CA GLN A 229 10.29 7.54 -16.20
C GLN A 229 9.07 6.61 -16.19
N LEU A 230 8.24 6.64 -17.23
CA LEU A 230 7.09 5.76 -17.40
C LEU A 230 7.51 4.30 -17.52
N GLN A 231 8.61 3.99 -18.19
CA GLN A 231 9.16 2.64 -18.29
C GLN A 231 9.60 2.11 -16.91
N LYS A 232 10.23 2.96 -16.08
CA LYS A 232 10.55 2.64 -14.68
C LYS A 232 9.29 2.44 -13.82
N LEU A 233 8.18 3.07 -14.14
CA LEU A 233 6.90 2.83 -13.48
C LEU A 233 6.26 1.53 -13.97
N ARG A 234 6.25 1.26 -15.28
CA ARG A 234 5.76 0.00 -15.87
C ARG A 234 6.47 -1.23 -15.32
N SER A 235 7.77 -1.15 -15.03
CA SER A 235 8.48 -2.26 -14.40
C SER A 235 7.98 -2.59 -12.99
N LYS A 236 7.44 -1.60 -12.25
CA LYS A 236 6.81 -1.81 -10.94
C LYS A 236 5.46 -2.52 -11.02
N MET A 237 4.82 -2.56 -12.20
CA MET A 237 3.58 -3.30 -12.43
C MET A 237 3.82 -4.82 -12.56
N LYS A 238 5.08 -5.24 -12.78
CA LYS A 238 5.41 -6.66 -12.91
C LYS A 238 5.58 -7.26 -11.52
N ARG A 239 4.81 -8.32 -11.23
CA ARG A 239 5.00 -9.11 -10.01
C ARG A 239 6.41 -9.68 -9.97
N LYS A 240 7.07 -9.58 -8.82
CA LYS A 240 8.41 -10.14 -8.61
C LYS A 240 8.30 -11.66 -8.46
N VAL A 241 8.34 -12.36 -9.59
CA VAL A 241 8.26 -13.83 -9.65
C VAL A 241 9.66 -14.42 -9.55
N ASP A 242 9.85 -15.41 -8.68
CA ASP A 242 11.09 -16.20 -8.61
C ASP A 242 11.21 -17.08 -9.87
N THR A 243 11.95 -16.58 -10.86
CA THR A 243 12.19 -17.28 -12.11
C THR A 243 13.09 -18.51 -11.96
N ARG A 244 13.87 -18.63 -10.86
CA ARG A 244 14.66 -19.85 -10.56
C ARG A 244 13.78 -21.01 -10.09
N SER A 245 12.57 -20.74 -9.61
CA SER A 245 11.59 -21.79 -9.29
C SER A 245 11.04 -22.49 -10.55
N THR A 246 11.18 -21.87 -11.72
CA THR A 246 10.72 -22.45 -12.99
C THR A 246 11.78 -23.37 -13.60
N LYS A 247 11.34 -24.41 -14.32
CA LYS A 247 12.21 -25.33 -15.09
C LYS A 247 13.29 -26.04 -14.27
N GLY A 248 12.98 -26.47 -13.05
CA GLY A 248 13.84 -27.35 -12.26
C GLY A 248 15.17 -26.75 -11.76
N ARG A 249 15.35 -25.42 -11.86
CA ARG A 249 16.59 -24.74 -11.42
C ARG A 249 16.70 -24.55 -9.91
N LYS A 250 15.66 -24.93 -9.16
CA LYS A 250 15.61 -24.96 -7.69
C LYS A 250 15.12 -26.33 -7.25
N LEU A 251 15.86 -26.96 -6.34
CA LEU A 251 15.45 -28.21 -5.71
C LEU A 251 14.13 -28.00 -4.96
N ARG A 252 13.15 -28.86 -5.24
CA ARG A 252 11.87 -28.91 -4.55
C ARG A 252 11.77 -30.24 -3.83
N TYR A 253 11.62 -30.19 -2.51
CA TYR A 253 11.41 -31.37 -1.67
C TYR A 253 9.94 -31.79 -1.72
N THR A 254 9.50 -32.24 -2.90
CA THR A 254 8.16 -32.78 -3.13
C THR A 254 8.26 -34.26 -3.40
N VAL A 255 7.49 -35.07 -2.68
CA VAL A 255 7.46 -36.52 -2.89
C VAL A 255 6.86 -36.83 -4.26
N HIS A 256 7.62 -37.54 -5.11
CA HIS A 256 7.16 -37.99 -6.41
C HIS A 256 6.60 -39.40 -6.30
N THR A 257 5.27 -39.55 -6.34
CA THR A 257 4.56 -40.83 -6.15
C THR A 257 5.08 -41.95 -7.06
N LYS A 258 5.39 -41.64 -8.32
CA LYS A 258 5.92 -42.62 -9.30
C LYS A 258 7.35 -43.10 -9.01
N LEU A 259 8.09 -42.34 -8.20
CA LEU A 259 9.46 -42.66 -7.81
C LEU A 259 9.54 -43.25 -6.40
N MET A 260 8.41 -43.33 -5.68
CA MET A 260 8.36 -44.02 -4.39
C MET A 260 8.56 -45.52 -4.59
N ASN A 261 9.34 -46.14 -3.70
CA ASN A 261 9.63 -47.57 -3.72
C ASN A 261 10.24 -48.08 -5.04
N PHE A 262 10.94 -47.21 -5.77
CA PHE A 262 11.54 -47.58 -7.06
C PHE A 262 12.57 -48.71 -6.92
N MET A 263 13.35 -48.71 -5.84
CA MET A 263 14.30 -49.78 -5.50
C MET A 263 14.37 -49.97 -3.98
N ALA A 264 14.58 -51.21 -3.55
CA ALA A 264 14.91 -51.52 -2.17
C ALA A 264 16.40 -51.18 -1.89
N PRO A 265 16.75 -50.66 -0.70
CA PRO A 265 18.15 -50.48 -0.32
C PRO A 265 18.89 -51.82 -0.38
N ASN A 266 20.00 -51.87 -1.10
CA ASN A 266 20.88 -53.02 -1.17
C ASN A 266 22.30 -52.57 -0.81
N ASP A 267 22.76 -52.93 0.38
CA ASP A 267 24.13 -52.65 0.78
C ASP A 267 25.05 -53.75 0.23
N GLN A 268 25.83 -53.40 -0.79
CA GLN A 268 26.85 -54.27 -1.37
C GLN A 268 28.25 -53.93 -0.86
N SER A 269 28.37 -53.12 0.20
CA SER A 269 29.67 -52.72 0.71
C SER A 269 30.42 -53.94 1.25
N PRO A 270 31.65 -54.22 0.76
CA PRO A 270 32.47 -55.32 1.27
C PRO A 270 33.14 -54.97 2.62
N TRP A 271 32.98 -53.75 3.10
CA TRP A 271 33.63 -53.24 4.31
C TRP A 271 32.63 -53.17 5.46
N SER A 272 33.08 -53.57 6.65
CA SER A 272 32.29 -53.35 7.87
C SER A 272 32.20 -51.85 8.18
N ASP A 273 31.16 -51.48 8.92
CA ASP A 273 30.94 -50.09 9.29
C ASP A 273 32.06 -49.55 10.20
N GLU A 274 32.69 -50.41 11.01
CA GLU A 274 33.87 -50.05 11.82
C GLU A 274 35.05 -49.67 10.94
N ALA A 275 35.31 -50.44 9.87
CA ALA A 275 36.40 -50.16 8.95
C ALA A 275 36.18 -48.86 8.16
N LYS A 276 34.93 -48.57 7.75
CA LYS A 276 34.56 -47.29 7.13
C LYS A 276 34.80 -46.14 8.11
N GLN A 277 34.34 -46.29 9.35
CA GLN A 277 34.44 -45.27 10.38
C GLN A 277 35.90 -44.97 10.74
N ASP A 278 36.74 -46.00 10.86
CA ASP A 278 38.18 -45.84 11.12
C ASP A 278 38.89 -45.16 9.95
N LEU A 279 38.55 -45.50 8.71
CA LEU A 279 39.06 -44.79 7.54
C LEU A 279 38.68 -43.31 7.59
N TYR A 280 37.41 -42.96 7.78
CA TYR A 280 36.94 -41.57 7.83
C TYR A 280 37.59 -40.79 8.96
N ASN A 281 37.78 -41.44 10.10
CA ASN A 281 38.46 -40.88 11.26
C ASN A 281 39.97 -40.66 11.06
N SER A 282 40.59 -41.41 10.14
CA SER A 282 42.02 -41.27 9.79
C SER A 282 42.27 -40.29 8.65
N LEU A 283 41.21 -39.87 7.94
CA LEU A 283 41.30 -39.00 6.77
C LEU A 283 41.58 -37.55 7.19
N PHE A 284 42.72 -37.02 6.76
CA PHE A 284 43.10 -35.60 6.87
C PHE A 284 43.11 -34.97 8.28
N GLY A 285 43.48 -35.74 9.30
CA GLY A 285 43.85 -35.19 10.62
C GLY A 285 43.80 -36.25 11.71
N LYS A 286 44.81 -36.29 12.60
CA LYS A 286 44.78 -37.16 13.78
C LYS A 286 43.64 -36.71 14.71
N LYS A 287 42.87 -37.65 15.26
CA LYS A 287 42.05 -37.38 16.45
C LYS A 287 42.96 -36.76 17.52
N SER A 288 42.65 -35.54 17.95
CA SER A 288 43.25 -34.95 19.15
C SER A 288 42.75 -35.77 20.34
N THR A 289 43.49 -36.81 20.71
CA THR A 289 43.34 -37.45 22.01
C THR A 289 43.86 -36.46 23.05
N GLY A 290 42.93 -35.85 23.80
CA GLY A 290 43.24 -35.30 25.12
C GLY A 290 43.56 -36.42 26.10
#